data_AF-A0A1E5PHH2-F1
#
_entry.id   AF-A0A1E5PHH2-F1
#
_cell.length_a   1.000
_cell.length_b   1.000
_cell.length_c   1.000
_cell.angle_alpha   90.00
_cell.angle_beta   90.00
_cell.angle_gamma   90.00
#
_symmetry.space_group_name_H-M   'P 1'
#
loop_
_entity.id
_entity.type
_entity.pdbx_description
1 polymer ?
#
loop_
_entity_poly.entity_id
_entity_poly.type
_entity_poly.pdbx_seq_one_letter_code
_entity_poly.pdbx_strand_id
1 'polypeptide(L)'
;MPVPDPARSRAVLIGIEAYRHPDLEPLPAAAAGARRLAALLRDHTVWGLSAGNVTELGSEASAPQILRAVLEAAEQATDTLLVYFAGHGLRDHDERLYLALADASADRPEIGTLLYRTLRNVVRQAGYKAQYRLTILDCCFSGLAGAMTVTAVPSRAELAYALDEPTADQAEDLDDYGDCVLTSAPPTRRSFVQRGARFPEFTGELINVLEHGITAAGPTVSVEAVWKRIRRRMQERGSPEPQQFAQNTVARQIQFHNRATDPRPRPWRFRCRDSSVWRLAVTGGLVCVRDEAECVALNAATGSARWTHTTEPKSGWWGPEFPQFVAEGGTVYVSDGARVRAMDAATGTALWEFNPRGQPDYCTVDVASRTAYVISRYSELVPMRAPLIGVLTEWRVEAVALNAATGTVLWAQKVDTDGSLTVSGGVLYVTDDRQVRVVDAQTGTELRRHAIPGAFARWPTRVASDEAIYLSSRPGVAALAASTGETVWTHVTATSWDFPPLVVNGELLSLSEQPEPSDSIALSHRTLYVNHGPYMLALDASTGTKLWTHYLDNGNGIFWEAGAAGGTVYAGASTGDVYAWEAATGTQLWARHIGGQEFSPPVATNGLVYIRTSDGFVYALDAETGLGPP
;
A
#
# COMPACT_ATOMS: atom_id res chain seq x y z
N MET A 1 22.59 -13.01 18.15
CA MET A 1 22.75 -11.79 18.97
C MET A 1 21.60 -10.87 18.67
N PRO A 2 21.08 -10.12 19.66
CA PRO A 2 19.94 -9.24 19.44
C PRO A 2 20.30 -8.06 18.54
N VAL A 3 19.28 -7.50 17.88
CA VAL A 3 19.37 -6.19 17.23
C VAL A 3 19.63 -5.12 18.31
N PRO A 4 20.47 -4.09 18.06
CA PRO A 4 20.72 -3.04 19.04
C PRO A 4 19.44 -2.37 19.54
N ASP A 5 19.42 -2.00 20.83
CA ASP A 5 18.27 -1.39 21.48
C ASP A 5 17.91 -0.03 20.82
N PRO A 6 16.72 0.09 20.19
CA PRO A 6 16.35 1.31 19.49
C PRO A 6 16.17 2.54 20.41
N ALA A 7 15.84 2.34 21.69
CA ALA A 7 15.67 3.43 22.64
C ALA A 7 17.01 4.03 23.06
N ARG A 8 18.05 3.18 23.13
CA ARG A 8 19.43 3.54 23.53
C ARG A 8 20.35 3.87 22.35
N SER A 9 19.84 3.78 21.13
CA SER A 9 20.59 4.03 19.91
C SER A 9 20.23 5.37 19.27
N ARG A 10 21.17 5.94 18.50
CA ARG A 10 20.98 7.20 17.74
C ARG A 10 21.55 7.07 16.34
N ALA A 11 20.90 7.72 15.37
CA ALA A 11 21.37 7.77 13.99
C ALA A 11 21.39 9.21 13.46
N VAL A 12 22.47 9.57 12.75
CA VAL A 12 22.59 10.84 12.02
C VAL A 12 22.87 10.52 10.55
N LEU A 13 22.00 10.98 9.66
CA LEU A 13 22.08 10.72 8.22
C LEU A 13 22.25 12.04 7.47
N ILE A 14 23.37 12.18 6.79
CA ILE A 14 23.78 13.41 6.10
C ILE A 14 23.80 13.11 4.59
N GLY A 15 22.94 13.78 3.82
CA GLY A 15 22.84 13.62 2.38
C GLY A 15 22.94 14.96 1.65
N ILE A 16 24.10 15.24 1.04
CA ILE A 16 24.34 16.52 0.35
C ILE A 16 23.97 16.39 -1.14
N GLU A 17 22.90 17.07 -1.54
CA GLU A 17 22.35 17.02 -2.90
C GLU A 17 22.73 18.20 -3.79
N ALA A 18 23.00 19.37 -3.22
CA ALA A 18 23.21 20.61 -3.96
C ALA A 18 24.55 21.26 -3.56
N TYR A 19 25.29 21.71 -4.57
CA TYR A 19 26.57 22.40 -4.42
C TYR A 19 26.49 23.74 -5.15
N ARG A 20 27.04 24.79 -4.55
CA ARG A 20 27.02 26.15 -5.10
C ARG A 20 28.16 26.39 -6.09
N HIS A 21 29.27 25.69 -5.93
CA HIS A 21 30.40 25.79 -6.83
C HIS A 21 30.18 24.91 -8.07
N PRO A 22 30.44 25.42 -9.30
CA PRO A 22 30.17 24.68 -10.53
C PRO A 22 31.01 23.42 -10.72
N ASP A 23 32.12 23.29 -9.99
CA ASP A 23 33.05 22.15 -10.13
C ASP A 23 32.53 20.86 -9.48
N LEU A 24 31.44 20.94 -8.72
CA LEU A 24 30.77 19.79 -8.12
C LEU A 24 29.37 19.65 -8.71
N GLU A 25 29.15 18.56 -9.43
CA GLU A 25 27.83 18.25 -9.97
C GLU A 25 26.81 17.99 -8.83
N PRO A 26 25.57 18.49 -8.94
CA PRO A 26 24.50 18.14 -8.00
C PRO A 26 24.28 16.63 -7.89
N LEU A 27 23.95 16.15 -6.70
CA LEU A 27 23.73 14.74 -6.39
C LEU A 27 22.41 14.49 -5.63
N PRO A 28 21.22 14.72 -6.24
CA PRO A 28 19.92 14.49 -5.61
C PRO A 28 19.74 13.09 -5.00
N ALA A 29 20.41 12.10 -5.61
CA ALA A 29 20.42 10.72 -5.13
C ALA A 29 20.91 10.60 -3.67
N ALA A 30 21.87 11.42 -3.23
CA ALA A 30 22.41 11.36 -1.86
C ALA A 30 21.35 11.71 -0.81
N ALA A 31 20.63 12.81 -0.98
CA ALA A 31 19.53 13.19 -0.09
C ALA A 31 18.35 12.21 -0.17
N ALA A 32 18.04 11.67 -1.36
CA ALA A 32 17.03 10.63 -1.51
C ALA A 32 17.40 9.33 -0.77
N GLY A 33 18.67 8.94 -0.83
CA GLY A 33 19.23 7.77 -0.13
C GLY A 33 19.20 7.93 1.39
N ALA A 34 19.66 9.08 1.90
CA ALA A 34 19.63 9.42 3.32
C ALA A 34 18.19 9.34 3.87
N ARG A 35 17.21 9.96 3.20
CA ARG A 35 15.80 9.91 3.58
C ARG A 35 15.23 8.50 3.60
N ARG A 36 15.58 7.68 2.59
CA ARG A 36 15.09 6.28 2.54
C ARG A 36 15.71 5.43 3.64
N LEU A 37 17.01 5.57 3.91
CA LEU A 37 17.66 4.90 5.03
C LEU A 37 17.04 5.33 6.36
N ALA A 38 16.78 6.62 6.57
CA ALA A 38 16.13 7.11 7.80
C ALA A 38 14.74 6.48 7.99
N ALA A 39 13.95 6.33 6.92
CA ALA A 39 12.67 5.62 6.98
C ALA A 39 12.85 4.13 7.34
N LEU A 40 13.84 3.45 6.76
CA LEU A 40 14.11 2.04 7.06
C LEU A 40 14.61 1.82 8.48
N LEU A 41 15.48 2.69 9.02
CA LEU A 41 15.98 2.54 10.39
C LEU A 41 14.87 2.79 11.43
N ARG A 42 13.85 3.58 11.10
CA ARG A 42 12.66 3.79 11.95
C ARG A 42 11.67 2.63 11.92
N ASP A 43 11.76 1.78 10.90
CA ASP A 43 10.85 0.67 10.70
C ASP A 43 11.20 -0.49 11.66
N HIS A 44 10.22 -0.96 12.45
CA HIS A 44 10.38 -2.02 13.45
C HIS A 44 10.78 -3.36 12.85
N THR A 45 10.55 -3.54 11.55
CA THR A 45 10.94 -4.74 10.81
C THR A 45 12.42 -4.74 10.40
N VAL A 46 13.14 -3.63 10.63
CA VAL A 46 14.60 -3.48 10.38
C VAL A 46 15.33 -3.15 11.68
N TRP A 47 14.94 -2.07 12.36
CA TRP A 47 15.55 -1.64 13.62
C TRP A 47 14.53 -1.02 14.58
N GLY A 48 13.68 -0.10 14.13
CA GLY A 48 12.61 0.48 14.96
C GLY A 48 13.03 1.70 15.78
N LEU A 49 13.98 2.51 15.29
CA LEU A 49 14.34 3.77 15.94
C LEU A 49 13.12 4.71 15.99
N SER A 50 12.93 5.39 17.12
CA SER A 50 11.91 6.45 17.19
C SER A 50 12.29 7.64 16.30
N ALA A 51 11.31 8.44 15.87
CA ALA A 51 11.57 9.63 15.07
C ALA A 51 12.55 10.60 15.74
N GLY A 52 12.54 10.72 17.08
CA GLY A 52 13.48 11.56 17.84
C GLY A 52 14.90 10.99 17.92
N ASN A 53 15.10 9.71 17.58
CA ASN A 53 16.41 9.04 17.61
C ASN A 53 17.11 9.06 16.25
N VAL A 54 16.49 9.65 15.22
CA VAL A 54 17.02 9.75 13.85
C VAL A 54 17.06 11.22 13.43
N THR A 55 18.26 11.72 13.14
CA THR A 55 18.46 13.10 12.63
C THR A 55 18.85 13.05 11.16
N GLU A 56 18.13 13.78 10.32
CA GLU A 56 18.38 13.90 8.88
C GLU A 56 18.88 15.31 8.56
N LEU A 57 19.98 15.43 7.81
CA LEU A 57 20.61 16.70 7.44
C LEU A 57 20.88 16.75 5.93
N GLY A 58 20.51 17.87 5.29
CA GLY A 58 20.69 18.11 3.86
C GLY A 58 21.75 19.14 3.53
N SER A 59 21.67 19.69 2.31
CA SER A 59 22.64 20.67 1.77
C SER A 59 22.63 22.01 2.49
N GLU A 60 21.57 22.31 3.24
CA GLU A 60 21.44 23.50 4.08
C GLU A 60 22.30 23.44 5.35
N ALA A 61 22.77 22.25 5.75
CA ALA A 61 23.53 22.08 6.98
C ALA A 61 25.00 22.46 6.81
N SER A 62 25.47 23.40 7.64
CA SER A 62 26.88 23.77 7.75
C SER A 62 27.70 22.73 8.55
N ALA A 63 29.02 22.76 8.40
CA ALA A 63 29.91 21.84 9.13
C ALA A 63 29.71 21.92 10.67
N PRO A 64 29.58 23.10 11.31
CA PRO A 64 29.27 23.18 12.74
C PRO A 64 27.92 22.57 13.12
N GLN A 65 26.89 22.72 12.29
CA GLN A 65 25.57 22.12 12.54
C GLN A 65 25.62 20.59 12.46
N ILE A 66 26.33 20.05 11.47
CA ILE A 66 26.55 18.60 11.35
C ILE A 66 27.31 18.07 12.56
N LEU A 67 28.42 18.71 12.93
CA LEU A 67 29.22 18.30 14.08
C LEU A 67 28.43 18.35 15.39
N ARG A 68 27.59 19.38 15.56
CA ARG A 68 26.70 19.49 16.72
C ARG A 68 25.66 18.39 16.78
N ALA A 69 25.00 18.08 15.67
CA ALA A 69 24.03 16.99 15.61
C ALA A 69 24.67 15.63 15.93
N VAL A 70 25.88 15.38 15.39
CA VAL A 70 26.63 14.16 15.68
C VAL A 70 27.08 14.12 17.14
N LEU A 71 27.51 15.25 17.71
CA LEU A 71 27.86 15.37 19.12
C LEU A 71 26.67 15.03 20.02
N GLU A 72 25.51 15.66 19.79
CA GLU A 72 24.29 15.46 20.57
C GLU A 72 23.80 14.00 20.48
N ALA A 73 23.84 13.40 19.28
CA ALA A 73 23.53 11.99 19.10
C ALA A 73 24.53 11.07 19.81
N ALA A 74 25.82 11.40 19.75
CA ALA A 74 26.88 10.61 20.37
C ALA A 74 26.80 10.64 21.91
N GLU A 75 26.49 11.79 22.51
CA GLU A 75 26.32 11.92 23.97
C GLU A 75 25.12 11.13 24.52
N GLN A 76 24.09 10.92 23.69
CA GLN A 76 22.86 10.22 24.06
C GLN A 76 22.90 8.71 23.77
N ALA A 77 23.71 8.27 22.81
CA ALA A 77 23.80 6.87 22.44
C ALA A 77 24.54 6.06 23.53
N THR A 78 23.89 5.02 24.05
CA THR A 78 24.47 4.08 25.02
C THR A 78 24.50 2.63 24.54
N ASP A 79 23.80 2.33 23.43
CA ASP A 79 23.92 1.06 22.72
C ASP A 79 24.67 1.31 21.41
N THR A 80 23.99 1.81 20.37
CA THR A 80 24.62 2.01 19.05
C THR A 80 24.48 3.46 18.56
N LEU A 81 25.59 4.02 18.07
CA LEU A 81 25.63 5.27 17.31
C LEU A 81 25.87 4.97 15.83
N LEU A 82 24.97 5.41 14.96
CA LEU A 82 25.12 5.33 13.51
C LEU A 82 25.33 6.73 12.91
N VAL A 83 26.40 6.91 12.13
CA VAL A 83 26.64 8.13 11.35
C VAL A 83 26.77 7.76 9.87
N TYR A 84 25.88 8.28 9.04
CA TYR A 84 25.88 8.07 7.60
C TYR A 84 26.16 9.38 6.88
N PHE A 85 27.06 9.36 5.90
CA PHE A 85 27.31 10.48 5.00
C PHE A 85 27.27 10.01 3.55
N ALA A 86 26.53 10.75 2.71
CA ALA A 86 26.57 10.62 1.26
C ALA A 86 26.70 11.98 0.58
N GLY A 87 27.58 12.05 -0.40
CA GLY A 87 27.95 13.28 -1.11
C GLY A 87 29.28 13.14 -1.83
N HIS A 88 29.86 14.26 -2.26
CA HIS A 88 31.21 14.24 -2.83
C HIS A 88 32.25 14.11 -1.71
N GLY A 89 33.30 13.34 -2.01
CA GLY A 89 34.49 13.23 -1.17
C GLY A 89 35.67 13.85 -1.89
N LEU A 90 36.38 14.74 -1.22
CA LEU A 90 37.56 15.44 -1.72
C LEU A 90 38.79 14.99 -0.95
N ARG A 91 39.96 15.14 -1.58
CA ARG A 91 41.25 14.86 -0.94
C ARG A 91 42.25 15.95 -1.23
N ASP A 92 43.08 16.26 -0.25
CA ASP A 92 44.24 17.13 -0.45
C ASP A 92 45.49 16.32 -0.84
N HIS A 93 46.63 17.00 -0.98
CA HIS A 93 47.92 16.38 -1.30
C HIS A 93 48.47 15.49 -0.17
N ASP A 94 48.00 15.69 1.08
CA ASP A 94 48.36 14.88 2.25
C ASP A 94 47.45 13.64 2.41
N GLU A 95 46.66 13.32 1.38
CA GLU A 95 45.68 12.24 1.37
C GLU A 95 44.63 12.32 2.50
N ARG A 96 44.30 13.54 2.96
CA ARG A 96 43.24 13.74 3.96
C ARG A 96 41.88 13.76 3.28
N LEU A 97 40.91 13.06 3.88
CA LEU A 97 39.54 12.99 3.38
C LEU A 97 38.70 14.16 3.89
N TYR A 98 38.11 14.92 2.96
CA TYR A 98 37.16 15.99 3.21
C TYR A 98 35.79 15.60 2.65
N LEU A 99 34.75 15.77 3.46
CA LEU A 99 33.36 15.55 3.10
C LEU A 99 32.79 16.86 2.55
N ALA A 100 32.40 16.89 1.28
CA ALA A 100 31.92 18.10 0.62
C ALA A 100 30.53 18.50 1.13
N LEU A 101 30.37 19.78 1.49
CA LEU A 101 29.08 20.40 1.82
C LEU A 101 28.68 21.37 0.69
N ALA A 102 27.56 22.09 0.84
CA ALA A 102 27.02 22.91 -0.25
C ALA A 102 27.98 23.99 -0.77
N ASP A 103 28.85 24.53 0.07
CA ASP A 103 29.81 25.57 -0.31
C ASP A 103 31.18 25.01 -0.73
N ALA A 104 31.31 23.68 -0.89
CA ALA A 104 32.57 23.02 -1.21
C ALA A 104 33.11 23.40 -2.60
N SER A 105 34.43 23.54 -2.69
CA SER A 105 35.16 23.71 -3.95
C SER A 105 36.08 22.51 -4.17
N ALA A 106 36.02 21.90 -5.36
CA ALA A 106 36.85 20.74 -5.71
C ALA A 106 38.35 21.08 -5.78
N ASP A 107 38.67 22.31 -6.19
CA ASP A 107 40.05 22.81 -6.34
C ASP A 107 40.68 23.25 -5.01
N ARG A 108 39.85 23.54 -4.00
CA ARG A 108 40.27 23.95 -2.65
C ARG A 108 39.51 23.12 -1.60
N PRO A 109 39.94 21.88 -1.33
CA PRO A 109 39.26 20.97 -0.41
C PRO A 109 39.09 21.50 1.02
N GLU A 110 39.79 22.56 1.44
CA GLU A 110 39.64 23.17 2.76
C GLU A 110 38.43 24.10 2.89
N ILE A 111 37.83 24.50 1.76
CA ILE A 111 36.72 25.46 1.72
C ILE A 111 35.40 24.70 1.63
N GLY A 112 34.46 25.02 2.52
CA GLY A 112 33.08 24.51 2.44
C GLY A 112 32.94 23.00 2.68
N THR A 113 33.89 22.38 3.38
CA THR A 113 33.94 20.93 3.62
C THR A 113 34.00 20.61 5.12
N LEU A 114 33.80 19.34 5.46
CA LEU A 114 34.04 18.79 6.79
C LEU A 114 35.19 17.78 6.73
N LEU A 115 36.29 18.05 7.45
CA LEU A 115 37.38 17.09 7.57
C LEU A 115 36.90 15.83 8.30
N TYR A 116 37.00 14.66 7.66
CA TYR A 116 36.50 13.40 8.22
C TYR A 116 37.15 13.07 9.59
N ARG A 117 38.43 13.42 9.76
CA ARG A 117 39.13 13.23 11.05
C ARG A 117 38.43 13.95 12.20
N THR A 118 37.89 15.15 11.96
CA THR A 118 37.14 15.91 12.97
C THR A 118 35.85 15.20 13.33
N LEU A 119 35.10 14.72 12.33
CA LEU A 119 33.89 13.94 12.55
C LEU A 119 34.18 12.65 13.34
N ARG A 120 35.22 11.90 12.94
CA ARG A 120 35.65 10.68 13.60
C ARG A 120 36.03 10.92 15.07
N ASN A 121 36.73 12.01 15.35
CA ASN A 121 37.09 12.37 16.73
C ASN A 121 35.84 12.62 17.58
N VAL A 122 34.83 13.32 17.06
CA VAL A 122 33.56 13.55 17.77
C VAL A 122 32.85 12.21 18.04
N VAL A 123 32.73 11.35 17.03
CA VAL A 123 32.13 10.01 17.17
C VAL A 123 32.82 9.20 18.26
N ARG A 124 34.15 9.19 18.31
CA ARG A 124 34.93 8.42 19.30
C ARG A 124 34.91 9.04 20.69
N GLN A 125 35.11 10.35 20.80
CA GLN A 125 35.27 11.03 22.09
C GLN A 125 33.94 11.25 22.80
N ALA A 126 32.91 11.69 22.08
CA ALA A 126 31.59 11.91 22.67
C ALA A 126 30.76 10.63 22.75
N GLY A 127 30.94 9.72 21.78
CA GLY A 127 30.26 8.44 21.71
C GLY A 127 30.93 7.34 22.54
N TYR A 128 31.77 7.69 23.52
CA TYR A 128 32.48 6.70 24.35
C TYR A 128 31.54 5.80 25.17
N LYS A 129 30.29 6.24 25.41
CA LYS A 129 29.24 5.48 26.11
C LYS A 129 28.50 4.50 25.20
N ALA A 130 28.56 4.68 23.88
CA ALA A 130 27.94 3.76 22.94
C ALA A 130 28.77 2.48 22.88
N GLN A 131 28.09 1.34 23.05
CA GLN A 131 28.67 0.01 22.88
C GLN A 131 29.23 -0.15 21.45
N TYR A 132 28.49 0.31 20.45
CA TYR A 132 28.86 0.20 19.05
C TYR A 132 28.82 1.55 18.32
N ARG A 133 29.82 1.82 17.49
CA ARG A 133 29.86 3.02 16.64
C ARG A 133 30.02 2.63 15.19
N LEU A 134 28.98 2.83 14.39
CA LEU A 134 28.94 2.51 12.97
C LEU A 134 28.97 3.78 12.13
N THR A 135 30.03 3.96 11.35
CA THR A 135 30.13 5.03 10.36
C THR A 135 30.00 4.47 8.94
N ILE A 136 29.17 5.06 8.11
CA ILE A 136 29.00 4.66 6.71
C ILE A 136 29.29 5.88 5.83
N LEU A 137 30.29 5.75 4.96
CA LEU A 137 30.74 6.80 4.05
C LEU A 137 30.48 6.40 2.60
N ASP A 138 29.47 7.01 1.98
CA ASP A 138 29.19 6.87 0.55
C ASP A 138 29.65 8.11 -0.23
N CYS A 139 30.97 8.21 -0.41
CA CYS A 139 31.60 9.29 -1.14
C CYS A 139 32.90 8.82 -1.84
N CYS A 140 33.38 9.60 -2.80
CA CYS A 140 34.69 9.37 -3.43
C CYS A 140 35.81 9.34 -2.39
N PHE A 141 36.83 8.50 -2.61
CA PHE A 141 37.99 8.35 -1.72
C PHE A 141 37.66 7.95 -0.27
N SER A 142 36.44 7.47 -0.01
CA SER A 142 36.00 7.05 1.33
C SER A 142 36.91 5.99 1.95
N GLY A 143 37.57 5.14 1.15
CA GLY A 143 38.57 4.17 1.64
C GLY A 143 39.77 4.78 2.37
N LEU A 144 40.08 6.08 2.19
CA LEU A 144 41.10 6.79 2.99
C LEU A 144 40.74 6.91 4.47
N ALA A 145 39.46 6.73 4.82
CA ALA A 145 38.99 6.71 6.21
C ALA A 145 39.70 5.66 7.08
N GLY A 146 40.17 4.55 6.47
CA GLY A 146 40.90 3.47 7.15
C GLY A 146 42.43 3.55 7.07
N ALA A 147 43.02 4.43 6.24
CA ALA A 147 44.43 4.36 5.85
C ALA A 147 45.31 5.52 6.37
N MET A 148 44.92 6.23 7.43
CA MET A 148 45.69 7.39 7.90
C MET A 148 46.93 7.00 8.72
N THR A 149 47.94 6.39 8.07
CA THR A 149 49.34 6.84 7.99
C THR A 149 50.14 6.02 6.95
N VAL A 150 50.51 6.68 5.84
CA VAL A 150 51.74 6.51 5.00
C VAL A 150 51.90 5.30 4.05
N THR A 151 51.74 5.59 2.74
CA THR A 151 52.42 5.03 1.52
C THR A 151 52.27 3.57 1.05
N ALA A 152 51.59 2.68 1.76
CA ALA A 152 51.26 1.34 1.22
C ALA A 152 49.95 0.81 1.81
N VAL A 153 49.43 -0.29 1.25
CA VAL A 153 48.32 -1.04 1.87
C VAL A 153 48.71 -1.31 3.32
N PRO A 154 48.01 -0.71 4.31
CA PRO A 154 48.48 -0.68 5.67
C PRO A 154 48.51 -2.10 6.25
N SER A 155 49.62 -2.43 6.89
CA SER A 155 49.76 -3.68 7.63
C SER A 155 48.78 -3.71 8.81
N ARG A 156 48.44 -4.92 9.28
CA ARG A 156 47.55 -5.11 10.43
C ARG A 156 47.99 -4.32 11.67
N ALA A 157 49.29 -4.13 11.87
CA ALA A 157 49.85 -3.38 12.99
C ALA A 157 49.68 -1.85 12.84
N GLU A 158 49.64 -1.34 11.62
CA GLU A 158 49.43 0.09 11.35
C GLU A 158 47.94 0.47 11.45
N LEU A 159 47.05 -0.45 11.05
CA LEU A 159 45.61 -0.37 11.32
C LEU A 159 45.34 -0.41 12.84
N ALA A 160 46.04 -1.28 13.55
CA ALA A 160 45.98 -1.40 15.00
C ALA A 160 46.33 -0.09 15.70
N TYR A 161 47.44 0.54 15.31
CA TYR A 161 47.86 1.84 15.84
C TYR A 161 46.90 2.99 15.48
N ALA A 162 46.37 3.04 14.24
CA ALA A 162 45.43 4.08 13.82
C ALA A 162 44.06 3.99 14.52
N LEU A 163 43.71 2.80 15.02
CA LEU A 163 42.48 2.48 15.73
C LEU A 163 42.65 2.41 17.25
N ASP A 164 43.86 2.61 17.78
CA ASP A 164 44.20 2.53 19.23
C ASP A 164 44.01 1.10 19.82
N GLU A 165 44.39 0.07 19.05
CA GLU A 165 44.43 -1.34 19.47
C GLU A 165 45.65 -1.62 20.38
N PRO A 166 45.53 -2.42 21.46
CA PRO A 166 46.68 -2.97 22.16
C PRO A 166 47.42 -3.97 21.27
N THR A 167 48.75 -4.06 21.40
CA THR A 167 49.53 -5.12 20.74
C THR A 167 49.10 -6.49 21.26
N ALA A 168 49.31 -7.55 20.46
CA ALA A 168 48.79 -8.91 20.71
C ALA A 168 49.10 -9.50 22.11
N ASP A 169 50.06 -8.95 22.84
CA ASP A 169 50.43 -9.33 24.20
C ASP A 169 49.59 -8.63 25.30
N GLN A 170 48.64 -7.75 24.93
CA GLN A 170 47.77 -6.99 25.85
C GLN A 170 46.27 -7.25 25.60
N ALA A 171 45.92 -8.29 24.85
CA ALA A 171 44.57 -8.57 24.36
C ALA A 171 43.69 -9.41 25.31
N GLU A 172 43.92 -9.35 26.61
CA GLU A 172 43.01 -9.93 27.60
C GLU A 172 42.15 -8.77 28.17
N ASP A 173 40.86 -8.78 27.84
CA ASP A 173 39.76 -7.90 28.33
C ASP A 173 39.38 -6.61 27.54
N LEU A 174 39.08 -6.68 26.23
CA LEU A 174 38.44 -5.57 25.47
C LEU A 174 37.21 -5.98 24.63
N ASP A 175 36.39 -6.92 25.11
CA ASP A 175 35.30 -7.53 24.32
C ASP A 175 33.98 -6.72 24.22
N ASP A 176 33.87 -5.53 24.84
CA ASP A 176 32.57 -4.87 25.03
C ASP A 176 32.32 -3.56 24.26
N TYR A 177 33.26 -3.04 23.47
CA TYR A 177 33.00 -1.87 22.61
C TYR A 177 33.77 -1.91 21.28
N GLY A 178 33.24 -1.24 20.25
CA GLY A 178 34.10 -0.95 19.10
C GLY A 178 33.52 -0.20 17.90
N ASP A 179 34.45 0.20 17.05
CA ASP A 179 34.24 1.04 15.87
C ASP A 179 34.13 0.18 14.60
N CYS A 180 33.16 0.51 13.74
CA CYS A 180 32.99 -0.05 12.42
C CYS A 180 32.81 1.08 11.40
N VAL A 181 33.61 1.09 10.33
CA VAL A 181 33.53 2.04 9.22
C VAL A 181 33.32 1.27 7.91
N LEU A 182 32.23 1.55 7.22
CA LEU A 182 31.96 1.06 5.87
C LEU A 182 32.21 2.18 4.85
N THR A 183 32.87 1.85 3.74
CA THR A 183 33.18 2.82 2.68
C THR A 183 32.70 2.30 1.33
N SER A 184 32.15 3.17 0.50
CA SER A 184 31.63 2.78 -0.82
C SER A 184 32.70 2.55 -1.89
N ALA A 185 33.92 3.02 -1.66
CA ALA A 185 35.04 2.89 -2.60
C ALA A 185 36.37 2.61 -1.88
N PRO A 186 37.37 2.02 -2.59
CA PRO A 186 38.73 1.89 -2.09
C PRO A 186 39.47 3.25 -2.10
N PRO A 187 40.62 3.38 -1.42
CA PRO A 187 41.33 4.67 -1.25
C PRO A 187 41.72 5.39 -2.56
N THR A 188 41.85 4.64 -3.66
CA THR A 188 42.40 5.10 -4.94
C THR A 188 41.34 5.35 -6.02
N ARG A 189 40.05 5.08 -5.76
CA ARG A 189 38.99 5.15 -6.78
C ARG A 189 37.86 6.08 -6.37
N ARG A 190 37.23 6.70 -7.36
CA ARG A 190 36.01 7.51 -7.17
C ARG A 190 34.81 6.57 -6.95
N SER A 191 33.88 6.97 -6.08
CA SER A 191 32.56 6.32 -5.98
C SER A 191 31.74 6.70 -7.23
N PHE A 192 30.85 5.81 -7.67
CA PHE A 192 30.12 5.96 -8.93
C PHE A 192 28.61 6.13 -8.68
N VAL A 193 27.99 7.06 -9.42
CA VAL A 193 26.53 7.21 -9.49
C VAL A 193 26.16 7.21 -10.97
N GLN A 194 25.28 6.29 -11.39
CA GLN A 194 24.75 6.29 -12.76
C GLN A 194 23.85 7.51 -12.98
N ARG A 195 23.98 8.18 -14.14
CA ARG A 195 23.09 9.30 -14.50
C ARG A 195 21.63 8.86 -14.47
N GLY A 196 20.81 9.53 -13.64
CA GLY A 196 19.39 9.22 -13.46
C GLY A 196 19.07 8.14 -12.42
N ALA A 197 20.06 7.62 -11.69
CA ALA A 197 19.81 6.65 -10.61
C ALA A 197 19.07 7.28 -9.42
N ARG A 198 18.16 6.50 -8.81
CA ARG A 198 17.38 6.92 -7.65
C ARG A 198 18.23 7.12 -6.39
N PHE A 199 19.29 6.33 -6.23
CA PHE A 199 20.21 6.33 -5.08
C PHE A 199 21.66 6.16 -5.55
N PRO A 200 22.68 6.59 -4.78
CA PRO A 200 24.08 6.20 -4.99
C PRO A 200 24.20 4.67 -4.96
N GLU A 201 25.13 4.10 -5.72
CA GLU A 201 25.14 2.65 -5.97
C GLU A 201 25.30 1.81 -4.70
N PHE A 202 26.25 2.17 -3.82
CA PHE A 202 26.44 1.49 -2.54
C PHE A 202 25.21 1.66 -1.63
N THR A 203 24.72 2.89 -1.49
CA THR A 203 23.51 3.20 -0.72
C THR A 203 22.28 2.45 -1.24
N GLY A 204 22.12 2.32 -2.56
CA GLY A 204 21.03 1.59 -3.20
C GLY A 204 21.08 0.10 -2.89
N GLU A 205 22.26 -0.52 -2.88
CA GLU A 205 22.43 -1.91 -2.48
C GLU A 205 22.21 -2.12 -0.97
N LEU A 206 22.65 -1.17 -0.12
CA LEU A 206 22.35 -1.19 1.30
C LEU A 206 20.84 -1.12 1.57
N ILE A 207 20.15 -0.16 0.95
CA ILE A 207 18.67 -0.03 0.99
C ILE A 207 18.04 -1.34 0.55
N ASN A 208 18.49 -1.91 -0.58
CA ASN A 208 17.92 -3.16 -1.08
C ASN A 208 18.10 -4.32 -0.09
N VAL A 209 19.25 -4.45 0.56
CA VAL A 209 19.49 -5.50 1.56
C VAL A 209 18.63 -5.28 2.81
N LEU A 210 18.47 -4.05 3.29
CA LEU A 210 17.63 -3.75 4.45
C LEU A 210 16.13 -3.95 4.13
N GLU A 211 15.70 -3.61 2.91
CA GLU A 211 14.30 -3.77 2.46
C GLU A 211 13.91 -5.24 2.26
N HIS A 212 14.82 -6.04 1.70
CA HIS A 212 14.49 -7.39 1.24
C HIS A 212 15.08 -8.49 2.13
N GLY A 213 16.07 -8.16 2.96
CA GLY A 213 16.83 -9.12 3.75
C GLY A 213 17.79 -9.98 2.91
N ILE A 214 18.40 -10.95 3.60
CA ILE A 214 19.29 -11.95 2.99
C ILE A 214 18.64 -13.33 3.12
N THR A 215 18.25 -13.92 1.99
CA THR A 215 17.71 -15.28 1.92
C THR A 215 18.71 -16.28 2.46
N ALA A 216 18.23 -17.26 3.24
CA ALA A 216 19.02 -18.26 3.96
C ALA A 216 19.86 -17.74 5.15
N ALA A 217 19.82 -16.44 5.46
CA ALA A 217 20.28 -15.95 6.76
C ALA A 217 19.19 -16.14 7.84
N GLY A 218 19.59 -16.11 9.11
CA GLY A 218 18.68 -16.22 10.25
C GLY A 218 17.78 -14.99 10.46
N PRO A 219 17.07 -14.89 11.59
CA PRO A 219 16.13 -13.79 11.89
C PRO A 219 16.76 -12.41 11.95
N THR A 220 18.09 -12.34 12.05
CA THR A 220 18.87 -11.10 12.01
C THR A 220 20.02 -11.24 11.00
N VAL A 221 20.45 -10.10 10.47
CA VAL A 221 21.63 -9.98 9.59
C VAL A 221 22.63 -9.02 10.20
N SER A 222 23.89 -9.43 10.29
CA SER A 222 24.95 -8.56 10.78
C SER A 222 25.39 -7.54 9.74
N VAL A 223 26.00 -6.44 10.19
CA VAL A 223 26.67 -5.47 9.31
C VAL A 223 27.70 -6.15 8.40
N GLU A 224 28.46 -7.12 8.90
CA GLU A 224 29.41 -7.91 8.10
C GLU A 224 28.70 -8.71 7.00
N ALA A 225 27.55 -9.32 7.29
CA ALA A 225 26.77 -10.07 6.30
C ALA A 225 26.17 -9.14 5.24
N VAL A 226 25.67 -7.97 5.65
CA VAL A 226 25.19 -6.91 4.75
C VAL A 226 26.31 -6.45 3.83
N TRP A 227 27.49 -6.12 4.37
CA TRP A 227 28.64 -5.70 3.57
C TRP A 227 29.11 -6.80 2.61
N LYS A 228 29.21 -8.06 3.03
CA LYS A 228 29.56 -9.19 2.14
C LYS A 228 28.58 -9.31 0.97
N ARG A 229 27.28 -9.10 1.22
CA ARG A 229 26.24 -9.14 0.18
C ARG A 229 26.37 -7.99 -0.81
N ILE A 230 26.60 -6.77 -0.31
CA ILE A 230 26.81 -5.57 -1.14
C ILE A 230 28.07 -5.71 -1.98
N ARG A 231 29.20 -6.07 -1.36
CA ARG A 231 30.49 -6.28 -2.04
C ARG A 231 30.37 -7.26 -3.21
N ARG A 232 29.72 -8.41 -3.00
CA ARG A 232 29.49 -9.40 -4.06
C ARG A 232 28.73 -8.81 -5.25
N ARG A 233 27.64 -8.08 -4.99
CA ARG A 233 26.82 -7.47 -6.06
C ARG A 233 27.55 -6.35 -6.80
N MET A 234 28.33 -5.54 -6.09
CA MET A 234 29.13 -4.48 -6.71
C MET A 234 30.25 -5.09 -7.57
N GLN A 235 30.91 -6.17 -7.12
CA GLN A 235 31.89 -6.90 -7.91
C GLN A 235 31.28 -7.52 -9.19
N GLU A 236 30.10 -8.14 -9.08
CA GLU A 236 29.36 -8.71 -10.22
C GLU A 236 29.05 -7.66 -11.31
N ARG A 237 28.91 -6.39 -10.92
CA ARG A 237 28.61 -5.26 -11.83
C ARG A 237 29.85 -4.48 -12.29
N GLY A 238 31.05 -4.86 -11.84
CA GLY A 238 32.29 -4.15 -12.16
C GLY A 238 32.46 -2.80 -11.46
N SER A 239 31.66 -2.54 -10.41
CA SER A 239 31.66 -1.29 -9.64
C SER A 239 32.83 -1.22 -8.64
N PRO A 240 33.18 -0.03 -8.10
CA PRO A 240 34.21 0.09 -7.08
C PRO A 240 33.94 -0.80 -5.86
N GLU A 241 34.98 -1.45 -5.34
CA GLU A 241 34.82 -2.42 -4.25
C GLU A 241 34.70 -1.72 -2.88
N PRO A 242 33.56 -1.88 -2.17
CA PRO A 242 33.38 -1.26 -0.87
C PRO A 242 34.28 -1.90 0.19
N GLN A 243 34.80 -1.10 1.13
CA GLN A 243 35.68 -1.57 2.20
C GLN A 243 34.93 -1.61 3.54
N GLN A 244 35.40 -2.49 4.43
CA GLN A 244 34.96 -2.58 5.82
C GLN A 244 36.19 -2.51 6.71
N PHE A 245 36.19 -1.58 7.66
CA PHE A 245 37.17 -1.47 8.73
C PHE A 245 36.43 -1.67 10.05
N ALA A 246 36.79 -2.65 10.87
CA ALA A 246 36.10 -2.89 12.13
C ALA A 246 37.08 -3.38 13.20
N GLN A 247 36.89 -2.91 14.43
CA GLN A 247 37.58 -3.45 15.62
C GLN A 247 36.96 -4.81 16.00
N ASN A 248 37.81 -5.77 16.33
CA ASN A 248 37.43 -7.10 16.82
C ASN A 248 36.33 -7.77 15.97
N THR A 249 35.20 -8.12 16.58
CA THR A 249 34.05 -8.76 15.93
C THR A 249 32.84 -7.83 15.82
N VAL A 250 33.00 -6.53 16.01
CA VAL A 250 31.91 -5.54 16.08
C VAL A 250 30.99 -5.59 14.85
N ALA A 251 31.54 -5.74 13.65
CA ALA A 251 30.74 -5.86 12.43
C ALA A 251 29.82 -7.10 12.44
N ARG A 252 30.11 -8.13 13.25
CA ARG A 252 29.24 -9.29 13.49
C ARG A 252 28.23 -9.05 14.62
N GLN A 253 28.52 -8.15 15.54
CA GLN A 253 27.69 -7.86 16.72
C GLN A 253 26.58 -6.86 16.39
N ILE A 254 26.83 -5.87 15.53
CA ILE A 254 25.79 -4.95 15.04
C ILE A 254 24.89 -5.70 14.06
N GLN A 255 23.60 -5.84 14.40
CA GLN A 255 22.61 -6.65 13.70
C GLN A 255 21.38 -5.81 13.30
N PHE A 256 20.72 -6.19 12.23
CA PHE A 256 19.39 -5.70 11.84
C PHE A 256 18.42 -6.87 11.75
N HIS A 257 17.12 -6.62 11.93
CA HIS A 257 16.10 -7.62 11.65
C HIS A 257 16.17 -8.03 10.16
N ASN A 258 16.16 -9.34 9.91
CA ASN A 258 16.22 -9.87 8.56
C ASN A 258 14.81 -10.02 8.00
N ARG A 259 14.37 -9.04 7.20
CA ARG A 259 13.06 -9.11 6.55
C ARG A 259 12.86 -10.35 5.69
N ALA A 260 13.92 -11.01 5.21
CA ALA A 260 13.80 -12.27 4.44
C ALA A 260 13.22 -13.44 5.25
N THR A 261 13.18 -13.31 6.57
CA THR A 261 12.62 -14.28 7.50
C THR A 261 11.34 -13.78 8.18
N ASP A 262 10.88 -12.57 7.85
CA ASP A 262 9.63 -12.05 8.36
C ASP A 262 8.49 -12.89 7.77
N PRO A 263 7.66 -13.55 8.61
CA PRO A 263 6.53 -14.34 8.13
C PRO A 263 5.41 -13.47 7.55
N ARG A 264 5.43 -12.15 7.76
CA ARG A 264 4.43 -11.26 7.19
C ARG A 264 4.51 -11.25 5.66
N PRO A 265 3.35 -11.28 4.98
CA PRO A 265 3.31 -11.22 3.53
C PRO A 265 3.82 -9.86 3.04
N ARG A 266 4.53 -9.87 1.90
CA ARG A 266 5.20 -8.68 1.39
C ARG A 266 4.32 -7.93 0.40
N PRO A 267 4.51 -6.61 0.25
CA PRO A 267 3.93 -5.87 -0.85
C PRO A 267 4.35 -6.43 -2.21
N TRP A 268 3.42 -6.54 -3.14
CA TRP A 268 3.63 -7.04 -4.50
C TRP A 268 2.70 -6.31 -5.48
N ARG A 269 3.00 -6.40 -6.78
CA ARG A 269 2.05 -6.00 -7.84
C ARG A 269 1.95 -7.08 -8.89
N PHE A 270 0.76 -7.21 -9.47
CA PHE A 270 0.47 -8.09 -10.59
C PHE A 270 -0.06 -7.26 -11.76
N ARG A 271 0.42 -7.53 -12.97
CA ARG A 271 -0.01 -6.81 -14.18
C ARG A 271 -1.16 -7.56 -14.85
N CYS A 272 -2.31 -6.90 -14.96
CA CYS A 272 -3.43 -7.33 -15.79
C CYS A 272 -3.20 -6.90 -17.25
N ARG A 273 -3.89 -7.57 -18.18
CA ARG A 273 -3.92 -7.24 -19.60
C ARG A 273 -4.87 -6.08 -19.92
N ASP A 274 -5.89 -5.89 -19.08
CA ASP A 274 -6.82 -4.76 -19.19
C ASP A 274 -6.63 -3.71 -18.06
N SER A 275 -7.24 -2.54 -18.26
CA SER A 275 -7.24 -1.41 -17.32
C SER A 275 -8.55 -1.26 -16.52
N SER A 276 -9.43 -2.27 -16.56
CA SER A 276 -10.68 -2.24 -15.79
C SER A 276 -10.39 -2.33 -14.29
N VAL A 277 -11.24 -1.75 -13.45
CA VAL A 277 -11.01 -1.66 -11.99
C VAL A 277 -12.09 -2.39 -11.19
N TRP A 278 -12.48 -3.57 -11.68
CA TRP A 278 -13.53 -4.38 -11.05
C TRP A 278 -13.17 -4.81 -9.62
N ARG A 279 -14.20 -4.95 -8.79
CA ARG A 279 -14.12 -5.45 -7.41
C ARG A 279 -13.34 -6.77 -7.36
N LEU A 280 -12.40 -6.85 -6.43
CA LEU A 280 -11.61 -8.04 -6.14
C LEU A 280 -12.33 -8.90 -5.10
N ALA A 281 -12.15 -10.22 -5.16
CA ALA A 281 -12.57 -11.11 -4.08
C ALA A 281 -11.35 -11.69 -3.37
N VAL A 282 -11.38 -11.77 -2.04
CA VAL A 282 -10.27 -12.29 -1.24
C VAL A 282 -10.76 -13.39 -0.31
N THR A 283 -10.16 -14.58 -0.40
CA THR A 283 -10.52 -15.74 0.43
C THR A 283 -9.38 -16.74 0.51
N GLY A 284 -9.26 -17.47 1.62
CA GLY A 284 -8.34 -18.61 1.71
C GLY A 284 -6.88 -18.34 1.32
N GLY A 285 -6.39 -17.11 1.49
CA GLY A 285 -5.05 -16.70 1.06
C GLY A 285 -4.91 -16.46 -0.46
N LEU A 286 -6.02 -16.17 -1.15
CA LEU A 286 -6.08 -15.85 -2.57
C LEU A 286 -6.77 -14.51 -2.83
N VAL A 287 -6.35 -13.84 -3.89
CA VAL A 287 -6.97 -12.63 -4.45
C VAL A 287 -7.43 -12.98 -5.86
N CYS A 288 -8.74 -12.99 -6.07
CA CYS A 288 -9.35 -13.26 -7.36
C CYS A 288 -9.67 -11.95 -8.07
N VAL A 289 -9.20 -11.83 -9.30
CA VAL A 289 -9.29 -10.63 -10.13
C VAL A 289 -9.78 -11.00 -11.52
N ARG A 290 -10.60 -10.14 -12.13
CA ARG A 290 -10.88 -10.25 -13.56
C ARG A 290 -9.66 -9.83 -14.36
N ASP A 291 -9.38 -10.50 -15.45
CA ASP A 291 -8.40 -10.06 -16.43
C ASP A 291 -8.92 -10.41 -17.82
N GLU A 292 -9.44 -9.40 -18.52
CA GLU A 292 -10.20 -9.49 -19.77
C GLU A 292 -11.41 -10.44 -19.65
N ALA A 293 -11.32 -11.58 -20.34
CA ALA A 293 -12.31 -12.65 -20.32
C ALA A 293 -11.95 -13.75 -19.32
N GLU A 294 -11.03 -13.52 -18.40
CA GLU A 294 -10.58 -14.53 -17.44
C GLU A 294 -10.75 -14.08 -15.99
N CYS A 295 -10.95 -15.04 -15.10
CA CYS A 295 -10.76 -14.89 -13.66
C CYS A 295 -9.39 -15.45 -13.31
N VAL A 296 -8.52 -14.63 -12.74
CA VAL A 296 -7.18 -15.03 -12.29
C VAL A 296 -7.17 -15.05 -10.77
N ALA A 297 -6.79 -16.18 -10.18
CA ALA A 297 -6.55 -16.27 -8.74
C ALA A 297 -5.07 -16.11 -8.44
N LEU A 298 -4.73 -15.08 -7.68
CA LEU A 298 -3.39 -14.76 -7.23
C LEU A 298 -3.19 -15.26 -5.80
N ASN A 299 -1.99 -15.72 -5.47
CA ASN A 299 -1.62 -15.93 -4.08
C ASN A 299 -1.57 -14.60 -3.34
N ALA A 300 -2.34 -14.45 -2.26
CA ALA A 300 -2.47 -13.21 -1.53
C ALA A 300 -1.16 -12.72 -0.90
N ALA A 301 -0.23 -13.64 -0.57
CA ALA A 301 1.06 -13.29 0.04
C ALA A 301 2.15 -12.92 -0.97
N THR A 302 2.07 -13.42 -2.21
CA THR A 302 3.15 -13.29 -3.20
C THR A 302 2.76 -12.66 -4.53
N GLY A 303 1.46 -12.55 -4.83
CA GLY A 303 0.94 -12.07 -6.11
C GLY A 303 1.10 -13.05 -7.27
N SER A 304 1.64 -14.26 -7.03
CA SER A 304 1.81 -15.25 -8.09
C SER A 304 0.48 -15.87 -8.50
N ALA A 305 0.20 -15.92 -9.80
CA ALA A 305 -0.97 -16.63 -10.33
C ALA A 305 -0.95 -18.11 -9.92
N ARG A 306 -2.08 -18.60 -9.41
CA ARG A 306 -2.30 -19.99 -8.98
C ARG A 306 -3.08 -20.76 -10.04
N TRP A 307 -4.15 -20.16 -10.52
CA TRP A 307 -4.97 -20.70 -11.60
C TRP A 307 -5.69 -19.57 -12.32
N THR A 308 -6.15 -19.89 -13.52
CA THR A 308 -6.94 -19.00 -14.38
C THR A 308 -8.14 -19.76 -14.87
N HIS A 309 -9.26 -19.06 -15.00
CA HIS A 309 -10.52 -19.61 -15.48
C HIS A 309 -11.15 -18.70 -16.52
N THR A 310 -11.40 -19.21 -17.72
CA THR A 310 -12.04 -18.44 -18.78
C THR A 310 -13.52 -18.22 -18.48
N THR A 311 -13.91 -16.96 -18.38
CA THR A 311 -15.30 -16.51 -18.42
C THR A 311 -15.69 -16.31 -19.89
N GLU A 312 -16.88 -16.76 -20.30
CA GLU A 312 -17.37 -16.50 -21.66
C GLU A 312 -18.32 -15.30 -21.57
N PRO A 313 -17.85 -14.05 -21.71
CA PRO A 313 -18.74 -12.90 -21.63
C PRO A 313 -19.72 -12.92 -22.79
N LYS A 314 -21.01 -12.77 -22.50
CA LYS A 314 -22.03 -12.56 -23.54
C LYS A 314 -21.88 -11.14 -24.08
N SER A 315 -21.58 -10.98 -25.35
CA SER A 315 -21.53 -9.68 -26.03
C SER A 315 -22.96 -9.17 -26.29
N GLY A 316 -23.48 -8.31 -25.42
CA GLY A 316 -24.76 -7.59 -25.62
C GLY A 316 -24.55 -6.11 -25.95
N TRP A 317 -25.53 -5.49 -26.64
CA TRP A 317 -25.51 -4.07 -27.04
C TRP A 317 -25.50 -3.08 -25.86
N TRP A 318 -25.84 -3.54 -24.65
CA TRP A 318 -25.78 -2.77 -23.40
C TRP A 318 -24.52 -3.06 -22.55
N GLY A 319 -23.53 -3.77 -23.11
CA GLY A 319 -22.29 -4.14 -22.42
C GLY A 319 -22.49 -5.25 -21.37
N PRO A 320 -21.43 -5.98 -20.97
CA PRO A 320 -21.52 -6.92 -19.85
C PRO A 320 -21.64 -6.13 -18.55
N GLU A 321 -22.85 -5.99 -18.02
CA GLU A 321 -23.07 -5.49 -16.66
C GLU A 321 -22.47 -6.51 -15.65
N PHE A 322 -21.30 -6.16 -15.12
CA PHE A 322 -20.65 -6.60 -13.86
C PHE A 322 -20.48 -8.11 -13.61
N PRO A 323 -19.41 -8.76 -14.10
CA PRO A 323 -18.99 -9.99 -13.45
C PRO A 323 -18.58 -9.69 -12.01
N GLN A 324 -19.27 -10.34 -11.10
CA GLN A 324 -19.08 -10.19 -9.66
C GLN A 324 -18.29 -11.38 -9.13
N PHE A 325 -17.28 -11.08 -8.32
CA PHE A 325 -16.57 -12.08 -7.52
C PHE A 325 -17.00 -11.93 -6.07
N VAL A 326 -17.57 -12.99 -5.52
CA VAL A 326 -17.86 -13.10 -4.09
C VAL A 326 -17.14 -14.34 -3.57
N ALA A 327 -16.68 -14.31 -2.32
CA ALA A 327 -16.02 -15.46 -1.75
C ALA A 327 -16.41 -15.68 -0.28
N GLU A 328 -16.72 -16.93 0.05
CA GLU A 328 -17.05 -17.37 1.42
C GLU A 328 -16.46 -18.76 1.64
N GLY A 329 -15.84 -19.01 2.80
CA GLY A 329 -15.51 -20.38 3.24
C GLY A 329 -14.59 -21.19 2.33
N GLY A 330 -13.72 -20.55 1.55
CA GLY A 330 -12.85 -21.24 0.59
C GLY A 330 -13.50 -21.55 -0.77
N THR A 331 -14.67 -21.00 -1.05
CA THR A 331 -15.32 -21.02 -2.36
C THR A 331 -15.32 -19.63 -2.97
N VAL A 332 -15.06 -19.54 -4.28
CA VAL A 332 -15.18 -18.32 -5.08
C VAL A 332 -16.40 -18.47 -5.99
N TYR A 333 -17.28 -17.51 -5.95
CA TYR A 333 -18.47 -17.41 -6.78
C TYR A 333 -18.19 -16.40 -7.88
N VAL A 334 -18.28 -16.85 -9.13
CA VAL A 334 -18.07 -16.03 -10.32
C VAL A 334 -19.39 -15.91 -11.04
N SER A 335 -19.90 -14.68 -11.16
CA SER A 335 -20.94 -14.36 -12.14
C SER A 335 -20.29 -13.84 -13.41
N ASP A 336 -20.74 -14.31 -14.59
CA ASP A 336 -20.34 -13.78 -15.90
C ASP A 336 -21.45 -12.96 -16.59
N GLY A 337 -22.52 -12.65 -15.84
CA GLY A 337 -23.72 -11.96 -16.32
C GLY A 337 -24.78 -12.90 -16.93
N ALA A 338 -24.39 -14.11 -17.35
CA ALA A 338 -25.32 -15.12 -17.88
C ALA A 338 -25.54 -16.28 -16.91
N ARG A 339 -24.55 -16.61 -16.09
CA ARG A 339 -24.56 -17.74 -15.16
C ARG A 339 -23.73 -17.44 -13.92
N VAL A 340 -23.94 -18.24 -12.88
CA VAL A 340 -23.15 -18.23 -11.65
C VAL A 340 -22.44 -19.56 -11.51
N ARG A 341 -21.14 -19.52 -11.24
CA ARG A 341 -20.33 -20.72 -10.98
C ARG A 341 -19.67 -20.62 -9.62
N ALA A 342 -19.78 -21.68 -8.83
CA ALA A 342 -19.00 -21.83 -7.61
C ALA A 342 -17.74 -22.63 -7.91
N MET A 343 -16.61 -22.16 -7.41
CA MET A 343 -15.29 -22.73 -7.66
C MET A 343 -14.57 -22.95 -6.33
N ASP A 344 -13.89 -24.07 -6.21
CA ASP A 344 -12.97 -24.29 -5.10
C ASP A 344 -11.83 -23.27 -5.19
N ALA A 345 -11.63 -22.47 -4.14
CA ALA A 345 -10.66 -21.39 -4.19
C ALA A 345 -9.24 -21.94 -4.38
N ALA A 346 -8.88 -23.04 -3.70
CA ALA A 346 -7.51 -23.55 -3.71
C ALA A 346 -7.09 -24.10 -5.09
N THR A 347 -8.01 -24.76 -5.79
CA THR A 347 -7.73 -25.49 -7.02
C THR A 347 -8.26 -24.83 -8.29
N GLY A 348 -9.26 -23.95 -8.17
CA GLY A 348 -9.96 -23.37 -9.30
C GLY A 348 -10.91 -24.33 -10.00
N THR A 349 -11.20 -25.50 -9.42
CA THR A 349 -12.16 -26.44 -10.02
C THR A 349 -13.59 -25.98 -9.79
N ALA A 350 -14.43 -26.04 -10.82
CA ALA A 350 -15.85 -25.79 -10.69
C ALA A 350 -16.50 -26.84 -9.78
N LEU A 351 -17.14 -26.38 -8.70
CA LEU A 351 -17.93 -27.22 -7.79
C LEU A 351 -19.31 -27.46 -8.37
N TRP A 352 -19.94 -26.40 -8.87
CA TRP A 352 -21.24 -26.42 -9.53
C TRP A 352 -21.45 -25.18 -10.38
N GLU A 353 -22.44 -25.25 -11.27
CA GLU A 353 -22.88 -24.13 -12.11
C GLU A 353 -24.39 -23.98 -12.03
N PHE A 354 -24.84 -22.73 -11.95
CA PHE A 354 -26.24 -22.35 -12.00
C PHE A 354 -26.52 -21.47 -13.24
N ASN A 355 -27.46 -21.92 -14.06
CA ASN A 355 -27.92 -21.23 -15.25
C ASN A 355 -29.33 -20.68 -14.99
N PRO A 356 -29.50 -19.37 -14.79
CA PRO A 356 -30.81 -18.76 -14.62
C PRO A 356 -31.68 -18.90 -15.87
N ARG A 357 -32.99 -18.74 -15.70
CA ARG A 357 -33.96 -18.92 -16.78
C ARG A 357 -33.84 -17.83 -17.86
N GLY A 358 -34.29 -18.15 -19.07
CA GLY A 358 -34.55 -17.14 -20.11
C GLY A 358 -33.32 -16.51 -20.77
N GLN A 359 -32.12 -17.10 -20.60
CA GLN A 359 -30.86 -16.51 -21.05
C GLN A 359 -30.67 -15.07 -20.55
N PRO A 360 -30.39 -14.90 -19.26
CA PRO A 360 -30.32 -13.57 -18.66
C PRO A 360 -29.27 -12.68 -19.33
N ASP A 361 -29.53 -11.38 -19.29
CA ASP A 361 -28.58 -10.33 -19.69
C ASP A 361 -27.93 -9.64 -18.47
N TYR A 362 -28.42 -9.95 -17.27
CA TYR A 362 -27.87 -9.52 -15.99
C TYR A 362 -27.98 -10.67 -14.99
N CYS A 363 -26.92 -10.91 -14.25
CA CYS A 363 -26.87 -11.93 -13.21
C CYS A 363 -25.83 -11.53 -12.16
N THR A 364 -26.23 -11.46 -10.89
CA THR A 364 -25.31 -11.15 -9.77
C THR A 364 -25.53 -12.12 -8.63
N VAL A 365 -24.52 -12.28 -7.77
CA VAL A 365 -24.54 -13.24 -6.67
C VAL A 365 -24.05 -12.59 -5.38
N ASP A 366 -24.73 -12.86 -4.27
CA ASP A 366 -24.23 -12.60 -2.92
C ASP A 366 -24.32 -13.88 -2.09
N VAL A 367 -23.49 -14.01 -1.05
CA VAL A 367 -23.40 -15.25 -0.27
C VAL A 367 -23.40 -14.94 1.21
N ALA A 368 -24.26 -15.64 1.94
CA ALA A 368 -24.20 -15.65 3.39
C ALA A 368 -24.75 -16.96 3.96
N SER A 369 -24.20 -17.37 5.10
CA SER A 369 -24.72 -18.48 5.90
C SER A 369 -24.90 -19.77 5.07
N ARG A 370 -23.93 -20.06 4.17
CA ARG A 370 -23.96 -21.24 3.28
C ARG A 370 -25.11 -21.24 2.26
N THR A 371 -25.63 -20.07 1.92
CA THR A 371 -26.62 -19.88 0.85
C THR A 371 -26.11 -18.85 -0.13
N ALA A 372 -26.14 -19.18 -1.43
CA ALA A 372 -25.83 -18.24 -2.50
C ALA A 372 -27.15 -17.68 -3.05
N TYR A 373 -27.28 -16.36 -3.03
CA TYR A 373 -28.45 -15.62 -3.50
C TYR A 373 -28.13 -15.01 -4.86
N VAL A 374 -28.88 -15.42 -5.86
CA VAL A 374 -28.71 -14.97 -7.25
C VAL A 374 -29.91 -14.10 -7.63
N ILE A 375 -29.64 -12.96 -8.25
CA ILE A 375 -30.68 -12.18 -8.94
C ILE A 375 -30.32 -12.11 -10.42
N SER A 376 -31.31 -12.37 -11.28
CA SER A 376 -31.11 -12.40 -12.73
C SER A 376 -32.25 -11.72 -13.48
N ARG A 377 -31.92 -10.94 -14.51
CA ARG A 377 -32.88 -10.30 -15.43
C ARG A 377 -32.82 -10.99 -16.78
N TYR A 378 -33.98 -11.27 -17.35
CA TYR A 378 -34.11 -11.83 -18.69
C TYR A 378 -35.30 -11.20 -19.43
N SER A 379 -35.27 -11.24 -20.76
CA SER A 379 -36.39 -10.79 -21.60
C SER A 379 -37.27 -11.97 -21.99
N GLU A 380 -38.58 -11.77 -21.95
CA GLU A 380 -39.59 -12.74 -22.40
C GLU A 380 -40.46 -12.11 -23.49
N LEU A 381 -40.71 -12.88 -24.55
CA LEU A 381 -41.55 -12.45 -25.66
C LEU A 381 -43.02 -12.71 -25.32
N VAL A 382 -43.81 -11.65 -25.15
CA VAL A 382 -45.22 -11.71 -24.82
C VAL A 382 -46.07 -11.43 -26.07
N PRO A 383 -46.95 -12.36 -26.48
CA PRO A 383 -47.85 -12.13 -27.60
C PRO A 383 -48.91 -11.07 -27.23
N MET A 384 -49.01 -9.99 -27.99
CA MET A 384 -50.12 -9.05 -27.84
C MET A 384 -51.42 -9.66 -28.38
N ARG A 385 -52.53 -9.40 -27.68
CA ARG A 385 -53.88 -9.71 -28.19
C ARG A 385 -54.53 -8.44 -28.77
N ALA A 386 -55.41 -8.64 -29.74
CA ALA A 386 -56.04 -7.60 -30.57
C ALA A 386 -56.53 -6.36 -29.79
N PRO A 387 -56.43 -5.14 -30.36
CA PRO A 387 -56.27 -4.85 -31.80
C PRO A 387 -54.82 -4.72 -32.31
N LEU A 388 -53.82 -4.78 -31.42
CA LEU A 388 -52.41 -4.78 -31.79
C LEU A 388 -51.92 -6.23 -31.94
N ILE A 389 -51.56 -6.64 -33.17
CA ILE A 389 -50.84 -7.90 -33.43
C ILE A 389 -49.35 -7.57 -33.40
N GLY A 390 -48.64 -8.07 -32.39
CA GLY A 390 -47.21 -7.84 -32.19
C GLY A 390 -46.64 -8.69 -31.07
N VAL A 391 -45.31 -8.67 -30.91
CA VAL A 391 -44.60 -9.31 -29.79
C VAL A 391 -43.99 -8.18 -28.95
N LEU A 392 -44.37 -8.09 -27.69
CA LEU A 392 -43.72 -7.22 -26.73
C LEU A 392 -42.57 -7.98 -26.05
N THR A 393 -41.46 -7.30 -25.81
CA THR A 393 -40.44 -7.77 -24.86
C THR A 393 -40.80 -7.27 -23.47
N GLU A 394 -41.17 -8.19 -22.57
CA GLU A 394 -41.30 -7.89 -21.14
C GLU A 394 -40.02 -8.29 -20.41
N TRP A 395 -39.58 -7.44 -19.50
CA TRP A 395 -38.47 -7.77 -18.59
C TRP A 395 -39.00 -8.56 -17.41
N ARG A 396 -38.31 -9.65 -17.10
CA ARG A 396 -38.57 -10.49 -15.93
C ARG A 396 -37.31 -10.50 -15.09
N VAL A 397 -37.51 -10.42 -13.77
CA VAL A 397 -36.42 -10.61 -12.82
C VAL A 397 -36.79 -11.74 -11.87
N GLU A 398 -35.79 -12.55 -11.53
CA GLU A 398 -35.94 -13.68 -10.63
C GLU A 398 -34.85 -13.60 -9.56
N ALA A 399 -35.26 -13.75 -8.29
CA ALA A 399 -34.37 -13.96 -7.16
C ALA A 399 -34.40 -15.44 -6.79
N VAL A 400 -33.22 -16.04 -6.62
CA VAL A 400 -33.05 -17.48 -6.39
C VAL A 400 -32.08 -17.68 -5.23
N ALA A 401 -32.45 -18.52 -4.27
CA ALA A 401 -31.51 -19.03 -3.28
C ALA A 401 -31.02 -20.42 -3.66
N LEU A 402 -29.72 -20.62 -3.58
CA LEU A 402 -29.02 -21.85 -3.87
C LEU A 402 -28.28 -22.33 -2.63
N ASN A 403 -28.26 -23.64 -2.41
CA ASN A 403 -27.34 -24.21 -1.42
C ASN A 403 -25.90 -23.93 -1.87
N ALA A 404 -25.11 -23.26 -1.04
CA ALA A 404 -23.75 -22.83 -1.41
C ALA A 404 -22.80 -23.98 -1.76
N ALA A 405 -23.01 -25.17 -1.19
CA ALA A 405 -22.15 -26.33 -1.41
C ALA A 405 -22.52 -27.12 -2.67
N THR A 406 -23.81 -27.18 -3.02
CA THR A 406 -24.30 -28.06 -4.10
C THR A 406 -24.86 -27.31 -5.31
N GLY A 407 -25.16 -26.02 -5.19
CA GLY A 407 -25.83 -25.23 -6.23
C GLY A 407 -27.31 -25.59 -6.41
N THR A 408 -27.88 -26.42 -5.54
CA THR A 408 -29.30 -26.81 -5.64
C THR A 408 -30.21 -25.66 -5.24
N VAL A 409 -31.22 -25.38 -6.05
CA VAL A 409 -32.24 -24.36 -5.77
C VAL A 409 -33.00 -24.72 -4.49
N LEU A 410 -32.96 -23.82 -3.52
CA LEU A 410 -33.74 -23.88 -2.28
C LEU A 410 -35.12 -23.25 -2.50
N TRP A 411 -35.14 -22.08 -3.13
CA TRP A 411 -36.35 -21.38 -3.54
C TRP A 411 -36.06 -20.44 -4.71
N ALA A 412 -37.10 -20.08 -5.46
CA ALA A 412 -37.04 -19.09 -6.54
C ALA A 412 -38.30 -18.24 -6.53
N GLN A 413 -38.14 -16.93 -6.71
CA GLN A 413 -39.22 -15.95 -6.63
C GLN A 413 -39.11 -14.93 -7.76
N LYS A 414 -40.25 -14.63 -8.38
CA LYS A 414 -40.32 -13.52 -9.33
C LYS A 414 -40.22 -12.21 -8.57
N VAL A 415 -39.35 -11.33 -9.04
CA VAL A 415 -39.19 -9.99 -8.53
C VAL A 415 -39.44 -8.99 -9.66
N ASP A 416 -40.03 -7.87 -9.30
CA ASP A 416 -40.44 -6.78 -10.19
C ASP A 416 -39.36 -5.71 -10.34
N THR A 417 -38.13 -6.06 -9.98
CA THR A 417 -37.03 -5.13 -9.77
C THR A 417 -35.72 -5.78 -10.19
N ASP A 418 -34.95 -5.15 -11.07
CA ASP A 418 -33.59 -5.56 -11.48
C ASP A 418 -32.50 -4.94 -10.59
N GLY A 419 -32.94 -4.50 -9.41
CA GLY A 419 -32.13 -3.93 -8.39
C GLY A 419 -31.12 -4.91 -7.80
N SER A 420 -30.41 -4.41 -6.81
CA SER A 420 -29.24 -5.06 -6.29
C SER A 420 -29.53 -5.71 -4.94
N LEU A 421 -28.80 -6.79 -4.62
CA LEU A 421 -29.14 -7.72 -3.54
C LEU A 421 -28.11 -7.68 -2.39
N THR A 422 -28.56 -7.71 -1.14
CA THR A 422 -27.67 -7.87 0.03
C THR A 422 -28.38 -8.68 1.11
N VAL A 423 -27.64 -9.49 1.86
CA VAL A 423 -28.19 -10.36 2.91
C VAL A 423 -27.55 -10.04 4.26
N SER A 424 -28.37 -9.88 5.30
CA SER A 424 -27.92 -9.69 6.68
C SER A 424 -28.94 -10.23 7.67
N GLY A 425 -28.48 -10.86 8.77
CA GLY A 425 -29.36 -11.34 9.83
C GLY A 425 -30.45 -12.33 9.39
N GLY A 426 -30.24 -13.09 8.31
CA GLY A 426 -31.26 -14.00 7.76
C GLY A 426 -32.34 -13.33 6.91
N VAL A 427 -32.15 -12.05 6.58
CA VAL A 427 -33.05 -11.26 5.73
C VAL A 427 -32.32 -10.87 4.45
N LEU A 428 -33.01 -11.04 3.33
CA LEU A 428 -32.57 -10.70 1.99
C LEU A 428 -33.21 -9.38 1.58
N TYR A 429 -32.38 -8.39 1.27
CA TYR A 429 -32.82 -7.09 0.79
C TYR A 429 -32.58 -6.98 -0.72
N VAL A 430 -33.63 -6.65 -1.45
CA VAL A 430 -33.58 -6.41 -2.91
C VAL A 430 -33.99 -4.96 -3.15
N THR A 431 -33.08 -4.16 -3.69
CA THR A 431 -33.22 -2.70 -3.75
C THR A 431 -33.11 -2.17 -5.18
N ASP A 432 -34.09 -1.40 -5.65
CA ASP A 432 -34.00 -0.59 -6.88
C ASP A 432 -34.00 0.92 -6.60
N ASP A 433 -34.27 1.71 -7.63
CA ASP A 433 -34.35 3.17 -7.62
C ASP A 433 -35.59 3.72 -6.89
N ARG A 434 -36.52 2.88 -6.43
CA ARG A 434 -37.81 3.28 -5.85
C ARG A 434 -38.16 2.57 -4.56
N GLN A 435 -37.67 1.34 -4.35
CA GLN A 435 -38.07 0.53 -3.21
C GLN A 435 -36.98 -0.41 -2.69
N VAL A 436 -37.07 -0.72 -1.40
CA VAL A 436 -36.41 -1.85 -0.75
C VAL A 436 -37.45 -2.93 -0.49
N ARG A 437 -37.25 -4.12 -1.08
CA ARG A 437 -37.99 -5.33 -0.73
C ARG A 437 -37.23 -6.11 0.33
N VAL A 438 -37.96 -6.55 1.33
CA VAL A 438 -37.45 -7.31 2.47
C VAL A 438 -38.01 -8.72 2.35
N VAL A 439 -37.13 -9.68 2.12
CA VAL A 439 -37.47 -11.07 1.83
C VAL A 439 -36.85 -11.95 2.91
N ASP A 440 -37.60 -12.92 3.42
CA ASP A 440 -37.06 -13.94 4.31
C ASP A 440 -36.05 -14.79 3.54
N ALA A 441 -34.78 -14.79 3.99
CA ALA A 441 -33.70 -15.35 3.19
C ALA A 441 -33.74 -16.90 3.14
N GLN A 442 -34.46 -17.55 4.06
CA GLN A 442 -34.60 -19.01 4.10
C GLN A 442 -35.73 -19.52 3.20
N THR A 443 -36.84 -18.78 3.14
CA THR A 443 -38.06 -19.22 2.46
C THR A 443 -38.32 -18.48 1.15
N GLY A 444 -37.70 -17.32 0.94
CA GLY A 444 -37.98 -16.43 -0.19
C GLY A 444 -39.30 -15.67 -0.04
N THR A 445 -39.97 -15.75 1.10
CA THR A 445 -41.25 -15.06 1.31
C THR A 445 -41.01 -13.56 1.43
N GLU A 446 -41.71 -12.74 0.64
CA GLU A 446 -41.69 -11.30 0.84
C GLU A 446 -42.33 -10.97 2.19
N LEU A 447 -41.53 -10.39 3.08
CA LEU A 447 -41.99 -9.95 4.39
C LEU A 447 -42.63 -8.56 4.25
N ARG A 448 -41.92 -7.63 3.61
CA ARG A 448 -42.26 -6.20 3.54
C ARG A 448 -41.66 -5.53 2.29
N ARG A 449 -42.16 -4.33 2.00
CA ARG A 449 -41.67 -3.43 0.96
C ARG A 449 -41.73 -1.99 1.46
N HIS A 450 -40.66 -1.25 1.23
CA HIS A 450 -40.50 0.13 1.67
C HIS A 450 -40.16 1.01 0.47
N ALA A 451 -40.87 2.12 0.30
CA ALA A 451 -40.48 3.13 -0.69
C ALA A 451 -39.20 3.81 -0.20
N ILE A 452 -38.23 4.01 -1.08
CA ILE A 452 -37.04 4.79 -0.75
C ILE A 452 -37.36 6.26 -1.06
N PRO A 453 -37.19 7.21 -0.11
CA PRO A 453 -37.56 8.60 -0.33
C PRO A 453 -36.56 9.32 -1.25
N GLY A 454 -37.00 9.78 -2.43
CA GLY A 454 -36.20 10.55 -3.41
C GLY A 454 -36.11 9.91 -4.80
N ALA A 455 -35.40 10.56 -5.74
CA ALA A 455 -35.08 10.01 -7.06
C ALA A 455 -33.69 9.35 -6.99
N PHE A 456 -33.62 8.03 -6.85
CA PHE A 456 -32.36 7.32 -6.62
C PHE A 456 -31.55 7.18 -7.91
N ALA A 457 -30.24 7.07 -7.75
CA ALA A 457 -29.41 6.51 -8.81
C ALA A 457 -29.90 5.08 -9.10
N ARG A 458 -29.86 4.68 -10.37
CA ARG A 458 -30.36 3.40 -10.86
C ARG A 458 -29.71 2.17 -10.17
N TRP A 459 -28.59 2.35 -9.45
CA TRP A 459 -27.85 1.31 -8.73
C TRP A 459 -27.22 1.80 -7.41
N PRO A 460 -27.95 1.84 -6.29
CA PRO A 460 -27.38 2.27 -5.01
C PRO A 460 -26.35 1.26 -4.48
N THR A 461 -25.20 1.77 -4.04
CA THR A 461 -24.25 1.01 -3.20
C THR A 461 -24.92 0.80 -1.85
N ARG A 462 -24.80 -0.41 -1.30
CA ARG A 462 -25.52 -0.81 -0.10
C ARG A 462 -24.63 -1.61 0.82
N VAL A 463 -24.77 -1.35 2.11
CA VAL A 463 -24.14 -2.15 3.17
C VAL A 463 -25.20 -2.41 4.22
N ALA A 464 -25.29 -3.65 4.68
CA ALA A 464 -26.24 -4.02 5.72
C ALA A 464 -25.50 -4.46 6.99
N SER A 465 -26.18 -4.26 8.11
CA SER A 465 -25.85 -4.80 9.43
C SER A 465 -27.09 -5.45 10.00
N ASP A 466 -26.96 -6.13 11.14
CA ASP A 466 -28.12 -6.70 11.85
C ASP A 466 -29.12 -5.63 12.32
N GLU A 467 -28.67 -4.38 12.48
CA GLU A 467 -29.48 -3.27 12.99
C GLU A 467 -30.06 -2.38 11.87
N ALA A 468 -29.31 -2.14 10.80
CA ALA A 468 -29.68 -1.20 9.75
C ALA A 468 -29.10 -1.53 8.36
N ILE A 469 -29.80 -1.07 7.33
CA ILE A 469 -29.41 -1.06 5.92
C ILE A 469 -29.01 0.36 5.56
N TYR A 470 -27.82 0.53 5.03
CA TYR A 470 -27.30 1.80 4.54
C TYR A 470 -27.37 1.81 3.02
N LEU A 471 -27.87 2.91 2.46
CA LEU A 471 -28.13 3.07 1.03
C LEU A 471 -27.59 4.42 0.59
N SER A 472 -26.85 4.47 -0.52
CA SER A 472 -26.66 5.73 -1.22
C SER A 472 -27.99 6.18 -1.85
N SER A 473 -28.33 7.44 -1.63
CA SER A 473 -29.56 8.14 -2.00
C SER A 473 -29.20 9.44 -2.71
N ARG A 474 -30.05 10.01 -3.56
CA ARG A 474 -29.89 11.43 -3.89
C ARG A 474 -30.74 12.25 -2.93
N PRO A 475 -30.18 13.28 -2.26
CA PRO A 475 -28.83 13.86 -2.40
C PRO A 475 -27.80 13.40 -1.35
N GLY A 476 -27.87 12.17 -0.80
CA GLY A 476 -26.83 11.66 0.11
C GLY A 476 -26.98 10.22 0.59
N VAL A 477 -27.04 9.93 1.89
CA VAL A 477 -27.08 8.55 2.41
C VAL A 477 -28.25 8.37 3.36
N ALA A 478 -28.90 7.21 3.32
CA ALA A 478 -30.00 6.87 4.21
C ALA A 478 -29.70 5.60 4.99
N ALA A 479 -30.14 5.54 6.24
CA ALA A 479 -30.21 4.32 7.02
C ALA A 479 -31.67 3.91 7.23
N LEU A 480 -31.96 2.65 6.93
CA LEU A 480 -33.25 2.01 7.20
C LEU A 480 -33.04 0.97 8.31
N ALA A 481 -33.95 0.89 9.28
CA ALA A 481 -33.86 -0.14 10.31
C ALA A 481 -34.03 -1.52 9.66
N ALA A 482 -33.13 -2.47 9.93
CA ALA A 482 -33.21 -3.81 9.35
C ALA A 482 -34.50 -4.54 9.76
N SER A 483 -34.95 -4.30 10.99
CA SER A 483 -36.13 -4.95 11.57
C SER A 483 -37.47 -4.39 11.09
N THR A 484 -37.55 -3.13 10.65
CA THR A 484 -38.81 -2.47 10.26
C THR A 484 -38.81 -1.92 8.83
N GLY A 485 -37.63 -1.67 8.26
CA GLY A 485 -37.42 -0.96 6.99
C GLY A 485 -37.74 0.53 7.04
N GLU A 486 -38.07 1.07 8.23
CA GLU A 486 -38.33 2.50 8.40
C GLU A 486 -37.04 3.29 8.35
N THR A 487 -37.10 4.49 7.77
CA THR A 487 -35.98 5.42 7.76
C THR A 487 -35.61 5.83 9.18
N VAL A 488 -34.40 5.47 9.62
CA VAL A 488 -33.84 5.89 10.90
C VAL A 488 -33.31 7.31 10.77
N TRP A 489 -32.55 7.57 9.71
CA TRP A 489 -31.99 8.87 9.40
C TRP A 489 -31.66 9.01 7.92
N THR A 490 -31.55 10.25 7.45
CA THR A 490 -30.98 10.63 6.16
C THR A 490 -29.89 11.68 6.37
N HIS A 491 -28.81 11.59 5.59
CA HIS A 491 -27.72 12.54 5.57
C HIS A 491 -27.58 13.09 4.17
N VAL A 492 -27.74 14.39 3.98
CA VAL A 492 -27.54 15.04 2.67
C VAL A 492 -26.05 15.28 2.47
N THR A 493 -25.45 14.69 1.43
CA THR A 493 -24.03 14.84 1.09
C THR A 493 -23.79 16.01 0.12
N ALA A 494 -24.81 16.42 -0.66
CA ALA A 494 -24.67 17.44 -1.69
C ALA A 494 -24.51 18.88 -1.19
N THR A 495 -23.57 19.62 -1.79
CA THR A 495 -23.87 20.94 -2.38
C THR A 495 -24.50 20.72 -3.76
N SER A 496 -25.60 21.40 -4.05
CA SER A 496 -26.39 21.25 -5.28
C SER A 496 -25.56 21.29 -6.56
N TRP A 497 -25.75 20.29 -7.43
CA TRP A 497 -25.62 20.50 -8.87
C TRP A 497 -26.96 21.08 -9.36
N ASP A 498 -27.16 22.38 -9.17
CA ASP A 498 -28.31 23.09 -9.75
C ASP A 498 -28.11 23.18 -11.28
N PHE A 499 -28.54 22.17 -12.03
CA PHE A 499 -28.91 22.39 -13.42
C PHE A 499 -30.31 23.04 -13.42
N PRO A 500 -30.47 24.29 -13.90
CA PRO A 500 -31.80 24.86 -14.01
C PRO A 500 -32.64 23.98 -14.96
N PRO A 501 -33.89 23.63 -14.60
CA PRO A 501 -34.74 22.85 -15.48
C PRO A 501 -34.99 23.66 -16.76
N LEU A 502 -34.66 23.08 -17.92
CA LEU A 502 -35.05 23.68 -19.19
C LEU A 502 -36.52 23.36 -19.45
N VAL A 503 -37.38 24.35 -19.28
CA VAL A 503 -38.79 24.27 -19.67
C VAL A 503 -38.91 24.73 -21.12
N VAL A 504 -39.22 23.82 -22.03
CA VAL A 504 -39.58 24.17 -23.42
C VAL A 504 -41.05 23.81 -23.60
N ASN A 505 -41.87 24.77 -24.00
CA ASN A 505 -43.31 24.62 -24.24
C ASN A 505 -44.14 24.13 -23.04
N GLY A 506 -43.71 24.41 -21.80
CA GLY A 506 -44.44 24.02 -20.59
C GLY A 506 -44.23 22.57 -20.15
N GLU A 507 -43.39 21.81 -20.86
CA GLU A 507 -42.91 20.49 -20.41
C GLU A 507 -41.48 20.61 -19.88
N LEU A 508 -41.23 19.91 -18.77
CA LEU A 508 -39.93 19.86 -18.11
C LEU A 508 -39.04 18.88 -18.89
N LEU A 509 -38.04 19.37 -19.63
CA LEU A 509 -37.07 18.51 -20.30
C LEU A 509 -35.85 18.33 -19.39
N SER A 510 -35.76 17.15 -18.79
CA SER A 510 -34.53 16.68 -18.12
C SER A 510 -33.44 16.51 -19.18
N LEU A 511 -32.51 17.46 -19.26
CA LEU A 511 -31.35 17.34 -20.14
C LEU A 511 -30.31 16.38 -19.55
N SER A 512 -30.11 15.29 -20.28
CA SER A 512 -28.87 14.52 -20.43
C SER A 512 -28.48 13.55 -19.30
N GLU A 513 -28.78 12.28 -19.58
CA GLU A 513 -28.00 11.05 -19.35
C GLU A 513 -26.46 11.25 -19.24
N GLN A 514 -25.97 11.82 -18.15
CA GLN A 514 -24.58 11.63 -17.72
C GLN A 514 -24.55 10.52 -16.66
N PRO A 515 -23.53 9.65 -16.63
CA PRO A 515 -23.38 8.65 -15.58
C PRO A 515 -23.19 9.37 -14.24
N GLU A 516 -24.21 9.28 -13.40
CA GLU A 516 -24.31 9.99 -12.14
C GLU A 516 -23.36 9.38 -11.10
N PRO A 517 -22.59 10.19 -10.33
CA PRO A 517 -21.67 9.66 -9.32
C PRO A 517 -22.45 8.88 -8.27
N SER A 518 -22.18 7.57 -8.16
CA SER A 518 -22.72 6.74 -7.09
C SER A 518 -21.85 6.94 -5.84
N ASP A 519 -22.43 7.51 -4.78
CA ASP A 519 -21.77 7.52 -3.47
C ASP A 519 -21.47 6.07 -3.08
N SER A 520 -20.18 5.75 -2.92
CA SER A 520 -19.77 4.46 -2.39
C SER A 520 -19.77 4.52 -0.88
N ILE A 521 -20.32 3.48 -0.26
CA ILE A 521 -20.41 3.38 1.18
C ILE A 521 -19.72 2.11 1.69
N ALA A 522 -19.02 2.25 2.81
CA ALA A 522 -18.40 1.15 3.54
C ALA A 522 -18.76 1.26 5.03
N LEU A 523 -19.06 0.14 5.69
CA LEU A 523 -19.38 0.11 7.11
C LEU A 523 -18.24 -0.57 7.88
N SER A 524 -17.80 0.04 8.98
CA SER A 524 -16.94 -0.62 9.96
C SER A 524 -17.39 -0.26 11.37
N HIS A 525 -17.70 -1.27 12.17
CA HIS A 525 -18.26 -1.11 13.52
C HIS A 525 -19.47 -0.16 13.53
N ARG A 526 -19.33 1.02 14.13
CA ARG A 526 -20.38 2.05 14.28
C ARG A 526 -20.20 3.24 13.33
N THR A 527 -19.32 3.13 12.35
CA THR A 527 -19.02 4.24 11.44
C THR A 527 -19.29 3.85 10.00
N LEU A 528 -20.06 4.67 9.32
CA LEU A 528 -20.34 4.59 7.90
C LEU A 528 -19.44 5.57 7.15
N TYR A 529 -18.60 5.05 6.25
CA TYR A 529 -17.75 5.84 5.38
C TYR A 529 -18.44 6.07 4.06
N VAL A 530 -18.41 7.31 3.57
CA VAL A 530 -19.07 7.72 2.34
C VAL A 530 -18.05 8.44 1.49
N ASN A 531 -17.78 7.89 0.31
CA ASN A 531 -17.00 8.59 -0.70
C ASN A 531 -17.94 9.42 -1.56
N HIS A 532 -17.79 10.75 -1.50
CA HIS A 532 -18.66 11.71 -2.17
C HIS A 532 -17.82 12.78 -2.87
N GLY A 533 -17.71 12.67 -4.20
CA GLY A 533 -16.92 13.60 -5.02
C GLY A 533 -15.47 13.69 -4.52
N PRO A 534 -14.97 14.89 -4.17
CA PRO A 534 -13.61 15.07 -3.67
C PRO A 534 -13.48 14.82 -2.15
N TYR A 535 -14.50 14.28 -1.48
CA TYR A 535 -14.50 14.10 -0.03
C TYR A 535 -14.70 12.65 0.41
N MET A 536 -13.97 12.26 1.46
CA MET A 536 -14.30 11.10 2.29
C MET A 536 -14.98 11.59 3.56
N LEU A 537 -16.20 11.13 3.80
CA LEU A 537 -16.95 11.43 5.02
C LEU A 537 -17.00 10.19 5.91
N ALA A 538 -17.00 10.40 7.23
CA ALA A 538 -17.41 9.41 8.19
C ALA A 538 -18.64 9.89 8.95
N LEU A 539 -19.64 9.03 9.03
CA LEU A 539 -20.88 9.25 9.73
C LEU A 539 -21.01 8.22 10.86
N ASP A 540 -21.54 8.62 12.01
CA ASP A 540 -22.01 7.65 13.01
C ASP A 540 -23.17 6.87 12.40
N ALA A 541 -23.03 5.55 12.33
CA ALA A 541 -23.96 4.68 11.63
C ALA A 541 -25.35 4.65 12.29
N SER A 542 -25.44 4.91 13.60
CA SER A 542 -26.72 4.92 14.32
C SER A 542 -27.50 6.23 14.16
N THR A 543 -26.82 7.33 13.90
CA THR A 543 -27.42 8.68 13.92
C THR A 543 -27.31 9.45 12.61
N GLY A 544 -26.42 9.03 11.70
CA GLY A 544 -26.09 9.76 10.47
C GLY A 544 -25.31 11.04 10.75
N THR A 545 -24.83 11.27 11.97
CA THR A 545 -24.10 12.49 12.32
C THR A 545 -22.67 12.43 11.80
N LYS A 546 -22.18 13.53 11.23
CA LYS A 546 -20.83 13.60 10.68
C LYS A 546 -19.78 13.59 11.78
N LEU A 547 -18.91 12.58 11.76
CA LEU A 547 -17.77 12.44 12.66
C LEU A 547 -16.57 13.22 12.15
N TRP A 548 -16.22 13.03 10.88
CA TRP A 548 -15.09 13.71 10.24
C TRP A 548 -15.25 13.79 8.71
N THR A 549 -14.42 14.61 8.07
CA THR A 549 -14.35 14.76 6.61
C THR A 549 -12.93 15.03 6.17
N HIS A 550 -12.49 14.38 5.10
CA HIS A 550 -11.20 14.60 4.44
C HIS A 550 -11.39 14.97 2.98
N TYR A 551 -10.55 15.88 2.47
CA TYR A 551 -10.50 16.24 1.07
C TYR A 551 -9.43 15.39 0.36
N LEU A 552 -9.81 14.76 -0.75
CA LEU A 552 -8.99 13.80 -1.49
C LEU A 552 -8.51 14.31 -2.85
N ASP A 553 -8.93 15.51 -3.26
CA ASP A 553 -8.59 16.10 -4.57
C ASP A 553 -8.99 15.19 -5.77
N ASN A 554 -10.14 14.51 -5.67
CA ASN A 554 -10.59 13.51 -6.67
C ASN A 554 -11.23 14.10 -7.95
N GLY A 555 -11.23 15.43 -8.10
CA GLY A 555 -12.07 16.10 -9.10
C GLY A 555 -13.54 15.62 -9.05
N ASN A 556 -14.15 15.49 -10.23
CA ASN A 556 -15.55 15.04 -10.41
C ASN A 556 -15.66 13.59 -10.93
N GLY A 557 -14.63 12.75 -10.75
CA GLY A 557 -14.61 11.41 -11.35
C GLY A 557 -15.59 10.42 -10.70
N ILE A 558 -15.87 9.29 -11.37
CA ILE A 558 -17.14 8.54 -11.25
C ILE A 558 -17.02 7.19 -10.51
N PHE A 559 -15.82 6.70 -10.14
CA PHE A 559 -15.68 5.34 -9.56
C PHE A 559 -14.67 5.26 -8.40
N TRP A 560 -15.12 5.62 -7.19
CA TRP A 560 -14.25 5.69 -6.00
C TRP A 560 -14.82 4.90 -4.84
N GLU A 561 -14.70 3.57 -4.88
CA GLU A 561 -15.24 2.77 -3.78
C GLU A 561 -14.32 2.79 -2.55
N ALA A 562 -14.89 3.05 -1.37
CA ALA A 562 -14.16 3.01 -0.10
C ALA A 562 -14.02 1.56 0.39
N GLY A 563 -12.90 1.26 1.04
CA GLY A 563 -12.65 -0.04 1.67
C GLY A 563 -12.41 0.14 3.16
N ALA A 564 -13.02 -0.69 4.01
CA ALA A 564 -12.78 -0.63 5.45
C ALA A 564 -12.48 -2.03 6.01
N ALA A 565 -11.42 -2.14 6.81
CA ALA A 565 -10.99 -3.40 7.40
C ALA A 565 -10.11 -3.17 8.63
N GLY A 566 -10.34 -3.95 9.69
CA GLY A 566 -9.47 -3.98 10.88
C GLY A 566 -9.32 -2.65 11.63
N GLY A 567 -10.32 -1.76 11.57
CA GLY A 567 -10.23 -0.43 12.19
C GLY A 567 -9.50 0.62 11.33
N THR A 568 -9.18 0.30 10.07
CA THR A 568 -8.62 1.25 9.10
C THR A 568 -9.55 1.40 7.91
N VAL A 569 -9.63 2.63 7.39
CA VAL A 569 -10.36 2.97 6.18
C VAL A 569 -9.37 3.35 5.10
N TYR A 570 -9.61 2.84 3.90
CA TYR A 570 -8.80 3.05 2.72
C TYR A 570 -9.62 3.69 1.61
N ALA A 571 -9.02 4.64 0.91
CA ALA A 571 -9.62 5.26 -0.26
C ALA A 571 -8.55 5.57 -1.32
N GLY A 572 -8.88 5.31 -2.58
CA GLY A 572 -8.12 5.80 -3.71
C GLY A 572 -8.56 7.20 -4.12
N ALA A 573 -7.64 7.96 -4.68
CA ALA A 573 -7.85 9.31 -5.20
C ALA A 573 -7.41 9.42 -6.65
N SER A 574 -8.10 10.25 -7.45
CA SER A 574 -7.82 10.36 -8.90
C SER A 574 -6.41 10.84 -9.24
N THR A 575 -5.71 11.39 -8.25
CA THR A 575 -4.29 11.77 -8.32
C THR A 575 -3.35 10.56 -8.39
N GLY A 576 -3.83 9.34 -8.16
CA GLY A 576 -3.02 8.14 -8.04
C GLY A 576 -2.61 7.82 -6.59
N ASP A 577 -3.16 8.55 -5.63
CA ASP A 577 -2.88 8.36 -4.21
C ASP A 577 -3.88 7.42 -3.54
N VAL A 578 -3.38 6.60 -2.63
CA VAL A 578 -4.19 5.82 -1.70
C VAL A 578 -3.95 6.36 -0.31
N TYR A 579 -5.03 6.59 0.42
CA TYR A 579 -5.03 7.10 1.77
C TYR A 579 -5.52 6.05 2.73
N ALA A 580 -4.96 6.07 3.95
CA ALA A 580 -5.45 5.28 5.07
C ALA A 580 -5.69 6.15 6.30
N TRP A 581 -6.82 5.95 6.95
CA TRP A 581 -7.17 6.62 8.21
C TRP A 581 -7.59 5.62 9.26
N GLU A 582 -7.31 5.95 10.52
CA GLU A 582 -7.90 5.27 11.66
C GLU A 582 -9.43 5.48 11.63
N ALA A 583 -10.18 4.39 11.59
CA ALA A 583 -11.64 4.38 11.50
C ALA A 583 -12.31 5.22 12.61
N ALA A 584 -11.82 5.10 13.84
CA ALA A 584 -12.42 5.71 15.01
C ALA A 584 -12.26 7.24 15.06
N THR A 585 -11.09 7.75 14.65
CA THR A 585 -10.72 9.17 14.86
C THR A 585 -10.65 9.97 13.56
N GLY A 586 -10.48 9.29 12.41
CA GLY A 586 -10.15 9.94 11.15
C GLY A 586 -8.69 10.41 11.08
N THR A 587 -7.82 10.01 12.00
CA THR A 587 -6.40 10.34 11.95
C THR A 587 -5.76 9.65 10.75
N GLN A 588 -5.11 10.41 9.86
CA GLN A 588 -4.42 9.84 8.71
C GLN A 588 -3.22 9.02 9.20
N LEU A 589 -3.22 7.73 8.87
CA LEU A 589 -2.13 6.81 9.17
C LEU A 589 -1.01 6.95 8.13
N TRP A 590 -1.40 6.97 6.85
CA TRP A 590 -0.47 7.14 5.74
C TRP A 590 -1.20 7.60 4.47
N ALA A 591 -0.42 8.12 3.52
CA ALA A 591 -0.84 8.40 2.16
C ALA A 591 0.25 7.92 1.20
N ARG A 592 -0.14 7.31 0.08
CA ARG A 592 0.80 6.69 -0.85
C ARG A 592 0.37 6.84 -2.30
N HIS A 593 1.24 7.45 -3.10
CA HIS A 593 1.12 7.38 -4.56
C HIS A 593 1.48 5.99 -5.08
N ILE A 594 0.53 5.34 -5.77
CA ILE A 594 0.70 4.04 -6.43
C ILE A 594 0.43 4.08 -7.93
N GLY A 595 -0.14 5.18 -8.44
CA GLY A 595 -0.47 5.36 -9.85
C GLY A 595 -1.88 4.87 -10.21
N GLY A 596 -2.24 5.04 -11.48
CA GLY A 596 -3.61 4.88 -11.96
C GLY A 596 -4.49 6.08 -11.58
N GLN A 597 -5.60 6.23 -12.29
CA GLN A 597 -6.58 7.26 -11.95
C GLN A 597 -7.81 6.65 -11.33
N GLU A 598 -8.19 5.42 -11.67
CA GLU A 598 -9.37 4.70 -11.18
C GLU A 598 -8.97 3.57 -10.24
N PHE A 599 -9.80 3.25 -9.24
CA PHE A 599 -9.50 2.23 -8.24
C PHE A 599 -10.69 1.28 -8.02
N SER A 600 -10.39 0.00 -7.80
CA SER A 600 -11.35 -0.93 -7.21
C SER A 600 -11.52 -0.62 -5.72
N PRO A 601 -12.62 -1.05 -5.09
CA PRO A 601 -12.74 -1.01 -3.63
C PRO A 601 -11.52 -1.69 -2.98
N PRO A 602 -10.80 -1.03 -2.05
CA PRO A 602 -9.72 -1.65 -1.33
C PRO A 602 -10.21 -2.82 -0.46
N VAL A 603 -9.53 -3.95 -0.52
CA VAL A 603 -9.81 -5.11 0.34
C VAL A 603 -8.58 -5.38 1.20
N ALA A 604 -8.70 -5.27 2.53
CA ALA A 604 -7.57 -5.53 3.42
C ALA A 604 -7.75 -6.80 4.25
N THR A 605 -6.72 -7.63 4.29
CA THR A 605 -6.64 -8.83 5.15
C THR A 605 -5.19 -9.29 5.28
N ASN A 606 -4.88 -10.03 6.35
CA ASN A 606 -3.55 -10.61 6.58
C ASN A 606 -2.39 -9.59 6.49
N GLY A 607 -2.60 -8.35 6.91
CA GLY A 607 -1.58 -7.29 6.90
C GLY A 607 -1.32 -6.64 5.54
N LEU A 608 -2.10 -6.99 4.51
CA LEU A 608 -2.03 -6.34 3.19
C LEU A 608 -3.35 -5.70 2.79
N VAL A 609 -3.27 -4.67 1.95
CA VAL A 609 -4.39 -4.00 1.28
C VAL A 609 -4.27 -4.26 -0.21
N TYR A 610 -5.29 -4.87 -0.80
CA TYR A 610 -5.36 -5.20 -2.22
C TYR A 610 -6.22 -4.18 -2.95
N ILE A 611 -5.66 -3.60 -4.02
CA ILE A 611 -6.31 -2.56 -4.81
C ILE A 611 -5.97 -2.78 -6.27
N ARG A 612 -6.97 -2.73 -7.14
CA ARG A 612 -6.77 -2.72 -8.59
C ARG A 612 -6.92 -1.31 -9.12
N THR A 613 -6.08 -0.96 -10.07
CA THR A 613 -5.95 0.40 -10.59
C THR A 613 -6.02 0.43 -12.11
N SER A 614 -6.48 1.55 -12.68
CA SER A 614 -6.59 1.69 -14.14
C SER A 614 -5.26 1.80 -14.89
N ASP A 615 -4.13 1.83 -14.18
CA ASP A 615 -2.81 1.62 -14.77
C ASP A 615 -2.55 0.15 -15.21
N GLY A 616 -3.53 -0.73 -14.98
CA GLY A 616 -3.48 -2.14 -15.35
C GLY A 616 -2.80 -3.02 -14.29
N PHE A 617 -2.67 -2.55 -13.06
CA PHE A 617 -2.07 -3.33 -11.98
C PHE A 617 -3.06 -3.67 -10.86
N VAL A 618 -2.77 -4.78 -10.18
CA VAL A 618 -3.27 -5.10 -8.86
C VAL A 618 -2.11 -4.91 -7.89
N TYR A 619 -2.27 -4.01 -6.92
CA TYR A 619 -1.32 -3.72 -5.87
C TYR A 619 -1.71 -4.44 -4.59
N ALA A 620 -0.74 -5.04 -3.92
CA ALA A 620 -0.80 -5.40 -2.52
C ALA A 620 0.14 -4.47 -1.76
N LEU A 621 -0.43 -3.62 -0.91
CA LEU A 621 0.30 -2.68 -0.07
C LEU A 621 0.36 -3.19 1.35
N ASP A 622 1.42 -2.85 2.08
CA ASP A 622 1.47 -3.06 3.52
C ASP A 622 0.37 -2.23 4.20
N ALA A 623 -0.47 -2.88 5.00
CA ALA A 623 -1.64 -2.23 5.60
C ALA A 623 -1.27 -1.18 6.66
N GLU A 624 -0.18 -1.40 7.40
CA GLU A 624 0.26 -0.51 8.48
C GLU A 624 0.97 0.74 7.95
N THR A 625 1.76 0.59 6.89
CA THR A 625 2.69 1.63 6.42
C THR A 625 2.35 2.20 5.05
N GLY A 626 1.47 1.55 4.28
CA GLY A 626 1.19 1.90 2.89
C GLY A 626 2.36 1.64 1.95
N LEU A 627 3.41 0.93 2.39
CA LEU A 627 4.53 0.60 1.52
C LEU A 627 4.08 -0.36 0.42
N GLY A 628 4.30 0.04 -0.83
CA GLY A 628 4.02 -0.76 -2.00
C GLY A 628 5.23 -1.55 -2.50
N PRO A 629 5.03 -2.39 -3.53
CA PRO A 629 6.13 -3.04 -4.25
C PRO A 629 7.09 -2.03 -4.89
N PRO A 630 8.34 -2.43 -5.14
CA PRO A 630 9.37 -1.57 -5.75
C PRO A 630 9.08 -1.14 -7.21
#